data_AF-A0A1X7N776-F1
#
_entry.id   AF-A0A1X7N776-F1
#
_cell.length_a   1.000
_cell.length_b   1.000
_cell.length_c   1.000
_cell.angle_alpha   90.00
_cell.angle_beta   90.00
_cell.angle_gamma   90.00
#
_symmetry.space_group_name_H-M   'P 1'
#
loop_
_entity.id
_entity.type
_entity.pdbx_description
1 polymer ?
#
loop_
_entity_poly.entity_id
_entity_poly.type
_entity_poly.pdbx_seq_one_letter_code
_entity_poly.pdbx_strand_id
1 'polypeptide(L)'
;MKNIQLIDGAENAAYNIYAMPDEDFDLMFPNGQDIEFVEDFFKRLGSKRAGEIYHACWPRRVVKSEVQGIHGTLFVGLKKQKKKHYPTKRFSDDGASEF
;
A
#
# COMPACT_ATOMS: atom_id res chain seq x y z
N MET A 1 7.65 -7.07 10.93
CA MET A 1 6.75 -5.92 10.75
C MET A 1 7.21 -5.17 9.51
N LYS A 2 6.29 -4.84 8.61
CA LYS A 2 6.58 -4.08 7.39
C LYS A 2 5.87 -2.74 7.42
N ASN A 3 6.52 -1.72 6.87
CA ASN A 3 6.00 -0.36 6.78
C ASN A 3 5.34 -0.13 5.41
N ILE A 4 4.11 0.37 5.42
CA ILE A 4 3.34 0.69 4.22
C ILE A 4 3.14 2.20 4.16
N GLN A 5 3.49 2.81 3.04
CA GLN A 5 3.10 4.18 2.74
C GLN A 5 1.70 4.18 2.13
N LEU A 6 0.81 5.02 2.66
CA LEU A 6 -0.52 5.20 2.11
C LEU A 6 -0.58 6.51 1.33
N ILE A 7 -1.04 6.42 0.08
CA ILE A 7 -1.27 7.56 -0.80
C ILE A 7 -2.75 7.61 -1.14
N ASP A 8 -3.44 8.59 -0.56
CA ASP A 8 -4.86 8.83 -0.77
C ASP A 8 -5.08 9.91 -1.84
N GLY A 9 -6.18 9.80 -2.57
CA GLY A 9 -6.54 10.75 -3.62
C GLY A 9 -7.14 12.07 -3.13
N ALA A 10 -7.42 12.22 -1.84
CA ALA A 10 -7.90 13.47 -1.26
C ALA A 10 -6.81 14.55 -1.28
N GLU A 11 -7.20 15.78 -1.61
CA GLU A 11 -6.29 16.93 -1.73
C GLU A 11 -5.54 17.24 -0.43
N ASN A 12 -6.18 17.03 0.72
CA ASN A 12 -5.63 17.25 2.04
C ASN A 12 -4.97 15.99 2.66
N ALA A 13 -4.79 14.92 1.89
CA ALA A 13 -4.22 13.69 2.41
C ALA A 13 -2.73 13.83 2.73
N ALA A 14 -2.35 13.38 3.92
CA ALA A 14 -0.95 13.18 4.27
C ALA A 14 -0.45 11.82 3.76
N TYR A 15 0.82 11.76 3.33
CA TYR A 15 1.51 10.53 2.97
C TYR A 15 1.94 9.74 4.22
N ASN A 16 0.95 9.26 4.97
CA ASN A 16 1.16 8.55 6.22
C ASN A 16 1.82 7.20 5.99
N ILE A 17 2.55 6.73 7.00
CA ILE A 17 3.21 5.43 7.01
C ILE A 17 2.67 4.63 8.19
N TYR A 18 2.34 3.37 7.94
CA TYR A 18 1.78 2.46 8.94
C TYR A 18 2.58 1.18 9.01
N ALA A 19 2.80 0.68 10.22
CA ALA A 19 3.38 -0.63 10.43
C ALA A 19 2.29 -1.71 10.38
N MET A 20 2.59 -2.83 9.74
CA MET A 20 1.70 -3.97 9.58
C MET A 20 2.46 -5.28 9.89
N PRO A 21 1.79 -6.29 10.50
CA PRO A 21 2.34 -7.64 10.61
C PRO A 21 2.73 -8.20 9.24
N ASP A 22 3.75 -9.05 9.21
CA ASP A 22 4.29 -9.55 7.93
C ASP A 22 3.27 -10.43 7.19
N GLU A 23 2.46 -11.20 7.93
CA GLU A 23 1.36 -12.02 7.39
C GLU A 23 0.27 -11.17 6.71
N ASP A 24 -0.14 -10.07 7.33
CA ASP A 24 -1.13 -9.15 6.80
C ASP A 24 -0.56 -8.40 5.58
N PHE A 25 0.74 -8.08 5.63
CA PHE A 25 1.43 -7.46 4.52
C PHE A 25 1.44 -8.38 3.31
N ASP A 26 1.79 -9.66 3.49
CA ASP A 26 1.85 -10.62 2.39
C ASP A 26 0.46 -10.92 1.81
N LEU A 27 -0.60 -10.80 2.62
CA LEU A 27 -1.99 -10.82 2.14
C LEU A 27 -2.35 -9.59 1.31
N MET A 28 -1.88 -8.40 1.70
CA MET A 28 -2.11 -7.14 0.97
C MET A 28 -1.27 -7.06 -0.31
N PHE A 29 -0.01 -7.49 -0.26
CA PHE A 29 0.99 -7.40 -1.32
C PHE A 29 1.49 -8.79 -1.75
N PRO A 30 0.65 -9.63 -2.38
CA PRO A 30 1.05 -10.97 -2.80
C PRO A 30 2.04 -10.95 -3.97
N ASN A 31 2.68 -12.09 -4.23
CA ASN A 31 3.51 -12.35 -5.41
C ASN A 31 4.74 -11.42 -5.53
N GLY A 32 5.27 -10.95 -4.39
CA GLY A 32 6.43 -10.06 -4.35
C GLY A 32 6.16 -8.69 -4.98
N GLN A 33 4.89 -8.30 -5.10
CA GLN A 33 4.51 -6.94 -5.45
C GLN A 33 4.76 -6.03 -4.23
N ASP A 34 4.99 -4.75 -4.45
CA ASP A 34 5.17 -3.75 -3.39
C ASP A 34 4.27 -2.51 -3.64
N ILE A 35 3.48 -2.53 -4.72
CA ILE A 35 2.41 -1.58 -4.98
C ILE A 35 1.07 -2.32 -4.86
N GLU A 36 0.06 -1.68 -4.27
CA GLU A 36 -1.30 -2.20 -4.29
C GLU A 36 -2.32 -1.06 -4.38
N PHE A 37 -3.50 -1.37 -4.90
CA PHE A 37 -4.66 -0.50 -4.94
C PHE A 37 -5.72 -1.07 -4.00
N VAL A 38 -6.22 -0.25 -3.07
CA VAL A 38 -7.17 -0.69 -2.06
C VAL A 38 -8.40 -1.35 -2.69
N GLU A 39 -8.85 -0.89 -3.85
CA GLU A 39 -10.01 -1.44 -4.55
C GLU A 39 -9.72 -2.84 -5.12
N ASP A 40 -8.48 -3.10 -5.55
CA ASP A 40 -8.07 -4.44 -5.98
C ASP A 40 -7.90 -5.39 -4.79
N PHE A 41 -7.32 -4.90 -3.69
CA PHE A 41 -7.19 -5.65 -2.45
C PHE A 41 -8.55 -6.10 -1.91
N PHE A 42 -9.51 -5.18 -1.78
CA PHE A 42 -10.87 -5.48 -1.35
C PHE A 42 -11.59 -6.41 -2.32
N LYS A 43 -11.40 -6.23 -3.64
CA LYS A 43 -11.96 -7.14 -4.64
C LYS A 43 -11.41 -8.56 -4.52
N ARG A 44 -10.12 -8.71 -4.20
CA ARG A 44 -9.43 -10.01 -4.12
C ARG A 44 -9.76 -10.76 -2.82
N LEU A 45 -9.70 -10.09 -1.68
CA LEU A 45 -9.81 -10.73 -0.37
C LEU A 45 -11.26 -10.71 0.20
N GLY A 46 -12.14 -9.92 -0.42
CA GLY A 46 -13.51 -9.71 0.03
C GLY A 46 -13.60 -8.67 1.16
N SER A 47 -14.69 -7.91 1.17
CA SER A 47 -14.83 -6.71 2.02
C SER A 47 -14.64 -6.98 3.51
N LYS A 48 -15.10 -8.13 4.02
CA LYS A 48 -14.97 -8.46 5.46
C LYS A 48 -13.50 -8.60 5.86
N ARG A 49 -12.78 -9.52 5.22
CA ARG A 49 -11.39 -9.82 5.57
C ARG A 49 -10.44 -8.68 5.21
N ALA A 50 -10.67 -8.02 4.07
CA ALA A 50 -9.92 -6.84 3.69
C ALA A 50 -10.11 -5.69 4.69
N GLY A 51 -11.35 -5.46 5.15
CA GLY A 51 -11.66 -4.45 6.16
C GLY A 51 -10.95 -4.70 7.49
N GLU A 52 -10.97 -5.95 7.98
CA GLU A 52 -10.26 -6.34 9.21
C GLU A 52 -8.78 -5.95 9.15
N ILE A 53 -8.09 -6.33 8.06
CA ILE A 53 -6.65 -6.06 7.87
C ILE A 53 -6.38 -4.56 7.69
N TYR A 54 -7.17 -3.91 6.83
CA TYR A 54 -7.01 -2.49 6.51
C TYR A 54 -7.18 -1.61 7.76
N HIS A 55 -8.22 -1.86 8.57
CA HIS A 55 -8.48 -1.08 9.77
C HIS A 55 -7.51 -1.37 10.91
N ALA A 56 -6.98 -2.61 11.00
CA ALA A 56 -5.98 -2.96 12.01
C ALA A 56 -4.66 -2.17 11.86
N CYS A 57 -4.42 -1.53 10.70
CA CYS A 57 -3.22 -0.74 10.45
C CYS A 57 -3.29 0.69 10.99
N TRP A 58 -4.48 1.28 11.07
CA TRP A 58 -4.64 2.68 11.50
C TRP A 58 -4.02 3.05 12.86
N PRO A 59 -4.13 2.24 13.93
CA PRO A 59 -3.50 2.60 15.20
C PRO A 59 -1.97 2.51 15.17
N ARG A 60 -1.37 1.96 14.10
CA ARG A 60 0.08 1.71 13.98
C ARG A 60 0.79 2.73 13.10
N ARG A 61 0.38 4.00 13.16
CA ARG A 61 1.05 5.09 12.41
C ARG A 61 2.48 5.26 12.92
N VAL A 62 3.44 5.31 11.99
CA VAL A 62 4.87 5.47 12.29
C VAL A 62 5.31 6.89 11.98
N VAL A 63 6.18 7.45 12.84
CA VAL A 63 6.81 8.76 12.59
C VAL A 63 7.85 8.60 11.48
N LYS A 64 7.80 9.46 10.46
CA LYS A 64 8.66 9.33 9.25
C LYS A 64 10.15 9.22 9.56
N SER A 65 10.65 9.96 10.56
CA SER A 65 12.07 9.94 10.96
C SER A 65 12.50 8.62 11.61
N GLU A 66 11.55 7.78 12.03
CA GLU A 66 11.80 6.50 12.69
C GLU A 66 11.59 5.32 11.74
N VAL A 67 11.14 5.59 10.50
CA VAL A 67 10.86 4.54 9.51
C VAL A 67 12.16 3.92 9.02
N GLN A 68 12.28 2.62 9.25
CA GLN A 68 13.32 1.79 8.66
C GLN A 68 12.76 1.12 7.41
N GLY A 69 12.90 1.79 6.26
CA GLY A 69 12.43 1.32 4.96
C GLY A 69 10.91 1.41 4.77
N ILE A 70 10.50 1.62 3.51
CA ILE A 70 9.11 1.51 3.06
C ILE A 70 9.03 0.23 2.24
N HIS A 71 8.19 -0.70 2.67
CA HIS A 71 8.13 -2.04 2.12
C HIS A 71 7.01 -2.18 1.08
N GLY A 72 5.99 -1.34 1.17
CA GLY A 72 4.93 -1.27 0.17
C GLY A 72 4.23 0.08 0.13
N THR A 73 3.54 0.33 -0.98
CA THR A 73 2.76 1.55 -1.22
C THR A 73 1.32 1.17 -1.56
N LEU A 74 0.39 1.65 -0.74
CA LEU A 74 -1.05 1.43 -0.93
C LEU A 74 -1.70 2.71 -1.48
N PHE A 75 -2.27 2.61 -2.68
CA PHE A 75 -3.08 3.67 -3.27
C PHE A 75 -4.55 3.54 -2.89
N VAL A 76 -5.15 4.63 -2.43
CA VAL A 76 -6.57 4.71 -2.04
C VAL A 76 -7.27 5.73 -2.93
N GLY A 77 -8.29 5.30 -3.69
CA GLY A 77 -9.06 6.18 -4.57
C GLY A 77 -8.33 6.67 -5.83
N LEU A 78 -7.12 6.16 -6.08
CA LEU A 78 -6.24 6.59 -7.18
C LEU A 78 -6.06 5.56 -8.30
N LYS A 79 -6.85 4.48 -8.27
CA LYS A 79 -6.74 3.38 -9.23
C LYS A 79 -6.82 3.83 -10.69
N LYS A 80 -7.75 4.72 -11.04
CA LYS A 80 -7.94 5.18 -12.43
C LYS A 80 -6.74 5.97 -12.95
N GLN A 81 -6.10 6.73 -12.08
CA GLN A 81 -5.02 7.65 -12.41
C GLN A 81 -3.67 6.94 -12.43
N LYS A 82 -3.44 6.03 -11.47
CA LYS A 82 -2.11 5.48 -11.18
C LYS A 82 -1.90 4.05 -11.68
N LYS A 83 -2.93 3.19 -11.70
CA LYS A 83 -2.76 1.75 -11.98
C LYS A 83 -2.14 1.44 -13.34
N LYS A 84 -2.40 2.26 -14.35
CA LYS A 84 -1.81 2.10 -15.70
C LYS A 84 -0.27 2.17 -15.71
N HIS A 85 0.33 2.78 -14.69
CA HIS A 85 1.78 2.90 -14.54
C HIS A 85 2.41 1.72 -13.77
N TYR A 86 1.60 0.84 -13.19
CA TYR A 86 2.07 -0.29 -12.38
C TYR A 86 1.44 -1.61 -12.89
N PRO A 87 1.75 -2.05 -14.12
CA PRO A 87 1.20 -3.26 -14.71
C PRO A 87 1.52 -4.53 -13.91
N THR A 88 2.70 -4.60 -13.29
CA THR A 88 3.12 -5.75 -12.44
C THR A 88 2.94 -5.47 -10.96
N LYS A 89 2.48 -4.26 -10.60
CA LYS A 89 2.32 -3.79 -9.22
C LYS A 89 3.64 -3.78 -8.45
N ARG A 90 4.74 -3.53 -9.16
CA ARG A 90 6.06 -3.39 -8.56
C ARG A 90 6.55 -1.96 -8.72
N PHE A 91 7.34 -1.47 -7.77
CA PHE A 91 7.95 -0.15 -7.86
C PHE A 91 8.88 -0.05 -9.06
N SER A 92 9.51 -1.18 -9.45
CA SER A 92 10.30 -1.29 -10.67
C SER A 92 9.51 -1.10 -11.97
N ASP A 93 8.17 -1.02 -11.93
CA ASP A 93 7.39 -0.60 -13.10
C ASP A 93 7.57 0.90 -13.39
N ASP A 94 8.08 1.68 -12.43
CA ASP A 94 8.42 3.09 -12.65
C ASP A 94 9.60 3.19 -13.61
N GLY A 95 9.35 3.73 -14.80
CA GLY A 95 10.40 3.94 -15.81
C GLY A 95 11.50 4.92 -15.37
N ALA A 96 11.30 5.68 -14.28
CA ALA A 96 12.36 6.47 -13.68
C ALA A 96 13.34 5.63 -12.84
N SER A 97 12.98 4.41 -12.45
CA SER A 97 13.85 3.52 -11.65
C SER A 97 15.01 2.91 -12.42
N GLU A 98 15.07 3.14 -13.74
CA GLU A 98 16.17 2.72 -14.62
C GLU A 98 17.32 3.73 -14.70
N PHE A 99 17.21 4.90 -14.05
CA PHE A 99 18.22 5.97 -14.02
C PHE A 99 18.81 6.19 -12.63
#